data_AF-A0A1R3V5K6-F1
#
_entry.id   AF-A0A1R3V5K6-F1
#
_cell.length_a   1.000
_cell.length_b   1.000
_cell.length_c   1.000
_cell.angle_alpha   90.00
_cell.angle_beta   90.00
_cell.angle_gamma   90.00
#
_symmetry.space_group_name_H-M   'P 1'
#
loop_
_entity.id
_entity.type
_entity.pdbx_description
1 polymer ?
#
loop_
_entity_poly.entity_id
_entity_poly.type
_entity_poly.pdbx_seq_one_letter_code
_entity_poly.pdbx_strand_id
1 'polypeptide(L)'
;MADESLDRFRDTHSEAQQQFILDAYVATGEIPTGEAFGIEEVEVAVVEAAFSQHLERNVLQQHGLNLQSYLEHVDAADYPALRRAAAKGEWHVFHGHAQAIAAARKAGTAFTD
;
A
#
# COMPACT_ATOMS: atom_id res chain seq x y z
N MET A 1 -7.81 -10.32 12.45
CA MET A 1 -8.54 -9.06 12.76
C MET A 1 -8.57 -8.10 11.57
N ALA A 2 -7.56 -8.05 10.69
CA ALA A 2 -7.66 -7.29 9.43
C ALA A 2 -8.61 -7.95 8.41
N ASP A 3 -8.61 -9.28 8.30
CA ASP A 3 -9.49 -10.01 7.36
C ASP A 3 -10.98 -9.82 7.66
N GLU A 4 -11.38 -9.81 8.93
CA GLU A 4 -12.79 -9.66 9.34
C GLU A 4 -13.33 -8.24 9.05
N SER A 5 -12.51 -7.20 9.24
CA SER A 5 -12.85 -5.83 8.84
C SER A 5 -12.92 -5.69 7.31
N LEU A 6 -12.05 -6.38 6.57
CA LEU A 6 -12.07 -6.37 5.10
C LEU A 6 -13.30 -7.09 4.53
N ASP A 7 -13.68 -8.23 5.12
CA ASP A 7 -14.87 -8.98 4.72
C ASP A 7 -16.14 -8.19 5.08
N ARG A 8 -16.21 -7.61 6.28
CA ARG A 8 -17.32 -6.72 6.66
C ARG A 8 -17.43 -5.53 5.72
N PHE A 9 -16.32 -4.90 5.36
CA PHE A 9 -16.29 -3.79 4.41
C PHE A 9 -16.84 -4.21 3.03
N ARG A 10 -16.48 -5.40 2.55
CA ARG A 10 -16.99 -5.95 1.28
C ARG A 10 -18.48 -6.27 1.32
N ASP A 11 -18.99 -6.74 2.45
CA ASP A 11 -20.41 -7.06 2.65
C ASP A 11 -21.28 -5.81 2.86
N THR A 12 -20.74 -4.74 3.45
CA THR A 12 -21.50 -3.52 3.78
C THR A 12 -21.45 -2.43 2.71
N HIS A 13 -20.48 -2.48 1.79
CA HIS A 13 -20.31 -1.47 0.75
C HIS A 13 -20.63 -2.02 -0.62
N SER A 14 -21.43 -1.30 -1.39
CA SER A 14 -21.63 -1.62 -2.80
C SER A 14 -20.31 -1.54 -3.59
N GLU A 15 -20.18 -2.30 -4.67
CA GLU A 15 -18.98 -2.27 -5.54
C GLU A 15 -18.63 -0.84 -6.00
N ALA A 16 -19.63 0.01 -6.24
CA ALA A 16 -19.43 1.41 -6.61
C ALA A 16 -18.83 2.25 -5.46
N GLN A 17 -19.24 2.00 -4.22
CA GLN A 17 -18.65 2.65 -3.04
C GLN A 17 -17.23 2.14 -2.81
N GLN A 18 -17.01 0.83 -2.91
CA GLN A 18 -15.66 0.24 -2.82
C GLN A 18 -14.73 0.87 -3.86
N GLN A 19 -15.17 1.02 -5.12
CA GLN A 19 -14.39 1.64 -6.18
C GLN A 19 -14.15 3.15 -5.94
N PHE A 20 -15.15 3.88 -5.44
CA PHE A 20 -15.00 5.29 -5.07
C PHE A 20 -13.97 5.49 -3.95
N ILE A 21 -14.03 4.67 -2.91
CA ILE A 21 -13.09 4.65 -1.79
C ILE A 21 -11.69 4.29 -2.29
N LEU A 22 -11.59 3.34 -3.23
CA LEU A 22 -10.35 2.95 -3.90
C LEU A 22 -9.73 4.12 -4.67
N ASP A 23 -10.51 4.80 -5.50
CA ASP A 23 -10.03 5.91 -6.34
C ASP A 23 -9.66 7.13 -5.48
N ALA A 24 -10.40 7.40 -4.39
CA ALA A 24 -10.03 8.41 -3.41
C ALA A 24 -8.68 8.08 -2.75
N TYR A 25 -8.51 6.86 -2.24
CA TYR A 25 -7.25 6.41 -1.64
C TYR A 25 -6.07 6.46 -2.62
N VAL A 26 -6.29 6.07 -3.88
CA VAL A 26 -5.27 6.16 -4.94
C VAL A 26 -4.85 7.62 -5.18
N ALA A 27 -5.82 8.52 -5.26
CA ALA A 27 -5.58 9.93 -5.58
C ALA A 27 -4.94 10.71 -4.42
N THR A 28 -5.43 10.55 -3.19
CA THR A 28 -5.03 11.38 -2.04
C THR A 28 -4.08 10.64 -1.10
N GLY A 29 -4.14 9.31 -1.06
CA GLY A 29 -3.49 8.51 -0.02
C GLY A 29 -4.28 8.43 1.28
N GLU A 30 -5.48 8.99 1.31
CA GLU A 30 -6.37 8.97 2.47
C GLU A 30 -7.61 8.15 2.12
N ILE A 31 -7.96 7.20 2.99
CA ILE A 31 -9.24 6.50 2.88
C ILE A 31 -10.32 7.46 3.40
N PRO A 32 -11.35 7.82 2.61
CA PRO A 32 -12.41 8.71 3.09
C PRO A 32 -13.19 8.06 4.24
N THR A 33 -13.16 8.69 5.42
CA THR A 33 -13.79 8.20 6.65
C THR A 33 -15.11 8.91 6.95
N GLY A 34 -15.91 8.33 7.86
CA GLY A 34 -17.12 8.93 8.40
C GLY A 34 -18.41 8.18 8.05
N GLU A 35 -19.50 8.56 8.70
CA GLU A 35 -20.82 7.89 8.60
C GLU A 35 -21.35 7.79 7.16
N ALA A 36 -21.04 8.78 6.32
CA ALA A 36 -21.40 8.78 4.90
C ALA A 36 -20.75 7.65 4.09
N PHE A 37 -19.62 7.14 4.57
CA PHE A 37 -18.84 6.08 3.94
C PHE A 37 -18.82 4.81 4.75
N GLY A 38 -19.40 4.76 5.97
CA GLY A 38 -19.42 3.56 6.80
C GLY A 38 -18.04 3.05 7.23
N ILE A 39 -17.01 3.90 7.18
CA ILE A 39 -15.63 3.57 7.55
C ILE A 39 -15.23 4.42 8.76
N GLU A 40 -14.83 3.76 9.84
CA GLU A 40 -14.27 4.44 11.01
C GLU A 40 -12.77 4.74 10.80
N GLU A 41 -12.29 5.86 11.34
CA GLU A 41 -10.86 6.24 11.26
C GLU A 41 -9.93 5.16 11.85
N VAL A 42 -10.40 4.42 12.86
CA VAL A 42 -9.67 3.30 13.45
C VAL A 42 -9.51 2.14 12.45
N GLU A 43 -10.50 1.88 11.61
CA GLU A 43 -10.45 0.83 10.60
C GLU A 43 -9.43 1.18 9.51
N VAL A 44 -9.36 2.45 9.11
CA VAL A 44 -8.34 2.96 8.19
C VAL A 44 -6.94 2.73 8.76
N ALA A 45 -6.70 3.17 10.01
CA ALA A 45 -5.40 3.02 10.64
C ALA A 45 -4.97 1.55 10.77
N VAL A 46 -5.92 0.64 11.07
CA VAL A 46 -5.66 -0.80 11.15
C VAL A 46 -5.31 -1.38 9.78
N VAL A 47 -6.03 -0.99 8.73
CA VAL A 47 -5.77 -1.44 7.35
C VAL A 47 -4.41 -0.94 6.86
N GLU A 48 -4.07 0.32 7.07
CA GLU A 48 -2.76 0.88 6.70
C GLU A 48 -1.61 0.21 7.45
N ALA A 49 -1.79 -0.04 8.75
CA ALA A 49 -0.80 -0.74 9.56
C ALA A 49 -0.64 -2.21 9.14
N ALA A 50 -1.73 -2.92 8.83
CA ALA A 50 -1.70 -4.29 8.34
C ALA A 50 -1.05 -4.38 6.96
N PHE A 51 -1.38 -3.44 6.06
CA PHE A 51 -0.77 -3.32 4.74
C PHE A 51 0.75 -3.11 4.84
N SER A 52 1.16 -2.10 5.62
CA SER A 52 2.58 -1.76 5.80
C SER A 52 3.38 -2.94 6.37
N GLN A 53 2.80 -3.66 7.34
CA GLN A 53 3.40 -4.88 7.89
C GLN A 53 3.45 -6.02 6.87
N HIS A 54 2.41 -6.19 6.06
CA HIS A 54 2.37 -7.23 5.02
C HIS A 54 3.43 -6.96 3.95
N LEU A 55 3.49 -5.73 3.44
CA LEU A 55 4.48 -5.28 2.46
C LEU A 55 5.90 -5.49 3.00
N GLU A 56 6.17 -5.05 4.23
CA GLU A 56 7.49 -5.19 4.82
C GLU A 56 7.89 -6.65 5.01
N ARG A 57 7.04 -7.47 5.65
CA ARG A 57 7.36 -8.87 5.97
C ARG A 57 7.40 -9.80 4.77
N ASN A 58 6.45 -9.65 3.83
CA ASN A 58 6.30 -10.59 2.72
C ASN A 58 7.00 -10.15 1.44
N VAL A 59 7.27 -8.84 1.28
CA VAL A 59 7.92 -8.30 0.09
C VAL A 59 9.31 -7.78 0.40
N LEU A 60 9.45 -6.79 1.28
CA LEU A 60 10.70 -6.04 1.42
C LEU A 60 11.81 -6.82 2.13
N GLN A 61 11.48 -7.56 3.20
CA GLN A 61 12.48 -8.27 4.01
C GLN A 61 13.27 -9.31 3.22
N GLN A 62 12.65 -9.99 2.24
CA GLN A 62 13.36 -10.96 1.40
C GLN A 62 14.43 -10.33 0.50
N HIS A 63 14.34 -9.01 0.28
CA HIS A 63 15.29 -8.22 -0.49
C HIS A 63 16.23 -7.41 0.42
N GLY A 64 16.20 -7.65 1.74
CA GLY A 64 17.00 -6.90 2.72
C GLY A 64 16.56 -5.44 2.88
N LEU A 65 15.32 -5.14 2.53
CA LEU A 65 14.72 -3.81 2.65
C LEU A 65 13.74 -3.77 3.82
N ASN A 66 13.54 -2.58 4.36
CA ASN A 66 12.44 -2.23 5.26
C ASN A 66 11.59 -1.13 4.60
N LEU A 67 10.42 -0.83 5.15
CA LEU A 67 9.51 0.14 4.55
C LEU A 67 10.16 1.52 4.35
N GLN A 68 10.93 1.98 5.33
CA GLN A 68 11.64 3.26 5.26
C GLN A 68 12.61 3.30 4.07
N SER A 69 13.51 2.32 3.96
CA SER A 69 14.50 2.25 2.89
C SER A 69 13.90 1.97 1.52
N TYR A 70 12.72 1.35 1.47
CA TYR A 70 11.96 1.24 0.23
C TYR A 70 11.44 2.60 -0.21
N LEU A 71 10.78 3.35 0.68
CA LEU A 71 10.20 4.66 0.39
C LEU A 71 11.27 5.71 0.03
N GLU A 72 12.48 5.62 0.57
CA GLU A 72 13.62 6.45 0.15
C GLU A 72 13.95 6.36 -1.35
N HIS A 73 13.59 5.24 -2.00
CA HIS A 73 13.88 4.99 -3.41
C HIS A 73 12.63 5.09 -4.30
N VAL A 74 11.49 5.44 -3.73
CA VAL A 74 10.23 5.61 -4.45
C VAL A 74 9.97 7.10 -4.59
N ASP A 75 9.76 7.57 -5.82
CA ASP A 75 9.35 8.94 -6.06
C ASP A 75 7.92 9.16 -5.53
N ALA A 76 7.67 10.30 -4.90
CA ALA A 76 6.33 10.66 -4.45
C ALA A 76 5.31 10.70 -5.62
N ALA A 77 5.75 10.95 -6.85
CA ALA A 77 4.94 10.87 -8.06
C ALA A 77 4.44 9.45 -8.36
N ASP A 78 5.14 8.41 -7.89
CA ASP A 78 4.78 7.01 -8.07
C ASP A 78 3.81 6.49 -6.99
N TYR A 79 3.62 7.24 -5.89
CA TYR A 79 2.73 6.85 -4.79
C TYR A 79 1.31 6.51 -5.25
N PRO A 80 0.65 7.27 -6.16
CA PRO A 80 -0.68 6.90 -6.65
C PRO A 80 -0.69 5.54 -7.37
N ALA A 81 0.33 5.26 -8.20
CA ALA A 81 0.43 4.00 -8.93
C ALA A 81 0.65 2.82 -7.96
N LEU A 82 1.49 3.00 -6.94
CA LEU A 82 1.74 1.99 -5.91
C LEU A 82 0.50 1.75 -5.05
N ARG A 83 -0.22 2.80 -4.62
CA ARG A 83 -1.49 2.66 -3.90
C ARG A 83 -2.52 1.92 -4.73
N ARG A 84 -2.58 2.15 -6.04
CA ARG A 84 -3.48 1.41 -6.95
C ARG A 84 -3.11 -0.07 -7.04
N ALA A 85 -1.81 -0.38 -7.14
CA ALA A 85 -1.33 -1.76 -7.16
C ALA A 85 -1.63 -2.46 -5.82
N ALA A 86 -1.38 -1.79 -4.69
CA ALA A 86 -1.71 -2.27 -3.35
C ALA A 86 -3.19 -2.64 -3.24
N ALA A 87 -4.05 -1.72 -3.65
CA ALA A 87 -5.49 -1.87 -3.47
C ALA A 87 -6.10 -2.93 -4.40
N LYS A 88 -5.43 -3.25 -5.51
CA LYS A 88 -5.76 -4.38 -6.40
C LYS A 88 -5.12 -5.70 -5.99
N GLY A 89 -4.28 -5.71 -4.94
CA GLY A 89 -3.51 -6.89 -4.55
C GLY A 89 -2.44 -7.30 -5.58
N GLU A 90 -1.97 -6.35 -6.40
CA GLU A 90 -0.91 -6.55 -7.40
C GLU A 90 0.47 -6.58 -6.74
N TRP A 91 0.66 -7.48 -5.77
CA TRP A 91 1.87 -7.59 -4.95
C TRP A 91 3.16 -7.80 -5.76
N HIS A 92 3.04 -8.41 -6.95
CA HIS A 92 4.14 -8.60 -7.88
C HIS A 92 4.82 -7.28 -8.30
N VAL A 93 4.09 -6.16 -8.33
CA VAL A 93 4.65 -4.82 -8.62
C VAL A 93 5.64 -4.42 -7.54
N PHE A 94 5.29 -4.65 -6.27
CA PHE A 94 6.16 -4.35 -5.13
C PHE A 94 7.39 -5.25 -5.10
N HIS A 95 7.26 -6.53 -5.45
CA HIS A 95 8.41 -7.42 -5.62
C HIS A 95 9.36 -6.92 -6.71
N GLY A 96 8.83 -6.48 -7.85
CA GLY A 96 9.63 -5.90 -8.94
C GLY A 96 10.40 -4.66 -8.49
N HIS A 97 9.74 -3.71 -7.81
CA HIS A 97 10.40 -2.53 -7.25
C HIS A 97 11.46 -2.89 -6.20
N ALA A 98 11.12 -3.74 -5.24
CA ALA A 98 12.04 -4.15 -4.18
C ALA A 98 13.28 -4.86 -4.75
N GLN A 99 13.11 -5.70 -5.77
CA GLN A 99 14.21 -6.34 -6.48
C GLN A 99 15.09 -5.32 -7.22
N ALA A 100 14.49 -4.35 -7.92
CA ALA A 100 15.23 -3.30 -8.62
C ALA A 100 16.06 -2.44 -7.66
N ILE A 101 15.47 -2.04 -6.52
CA ILE A 101 16.15 -1.29 -5.46
C ILE A 101 17.30 -2.11 -4.88
N ALA A 102 17.06 -3.38 -4.53
CA ALA A 102 18.10 -4.25 -3.99
C ALA A 102 19.25 -4.48 -5.00
N ALA A 103 18.93 -4.61 -6.29
CA ALA A 103 19.92 -4.71 -7.36
C ALA A 103 20.75 -3.43 -7.50
N ALA A 104 20.12 -2.26 -7.47
CA ALA A 104 20.81 -0.96 -7.52
C ALA A 104 21.74 -0.76 -6.31
N ARG A 105 21.29 -1.14 -5.10
CA ARG A 105 22.13 -1.10 -3.88
C ARG A 105 23.33 -2.04 -3.99
N LYS A 106 23.14 -3.25 -4.54
CA LYS A 106 24.22 -4.23 -4.73
C LYS A 106 25.23 -3.81 -5.80
N ALA A 107 24.77 -3.11 -6.84
CA ALA A 107 25.63 -2.61 -7.92
C ALA A 107 26.50 -1.41 -7.50
N GLY A 108 26.30 -0.85 -6.30
CA GLY A 108 27.01 0.35 -5.84
C GLY A 108 26.59 1.62 -6.59
N THR A 109 25.62 1.53 -7.49
CA THR A 109 24.91 2.66 -8.08
C THR A 109 23.91 3.18 -7.05
N ALA A 110 24.44 3.73 -5.96
CA ALA A 110 23.69 4.74 -5.22
C ALA A 110 23.47 5.87 -6.22
N PHE A 111 22.23 6.04 -6.69
CA PHE A 111 21.81 7.28 -7.31
C PHE A 111 22.15 8.37 -6.30
N THR A 112 23.20 9.12 -6.62
CA THR A 112 23.80 10.12 -5.75
C THR A 112 22.90 11.35 -5.76
N ASP A 113 22.60 11.82 -4.54
CA ASP A 113 22.11 13.14 -4.10
C ASP A 113 21.32 14.01 -5.09
#